data_AF-A0A952RHI1-F1
#
_entry.id   AF-A0A952RHI1-F1
#
_cell.length_a   1.000
_cell.length_b   1.000
_cell.length_c   1.000
_cell.angle_alpha   90.00
_cell.angle_beta   90.00
_cell.angle_gamma   90.00
#
_symmetry.space_group_name_H-M   'P 1'
#
loop_
_entity.id
_entity.type
_entity.pdbx_description
1 polymer ?
#
loop_
_entity_poly.entity_id
_entity_poly.type
_entity_poly.pdbx_seq_one_letter_code
_entity_poly.pdbx_strand_id
1 'polypeptide(L)'
;EGDGVLARALGLSATAPLAASGSARVLGWPRAPALVVRVVAPQAALDNAVMQVRALIDQLHRAGLAQPEYERAVVARQRAVVAQALDPRARVVATWRGEPTGDGGKPRVTSEDVRAFAAKHLVEDAMVVVTARPPRPPPTAEASKP
;
A
#
# COMPACT_ATOMS: atom_id res chain seq x y z
N GLU A 1 -15.86 3.77 -1.77
CA GLU A 1 -15.34 4.27 -3.06
C GLU A 1 -14.02 5.00 -2.83
N GLY A 2 -12.90 4.46 -3.33
CA GLY A 2 -11.55 4.99 -3.09
C GLY A 2 -10.58 4.78 -4.26
N ASP A 3 -11.10 4.52 -5.47
CA ASP A 3 -10.32 4.08 -6.63
C ASP A 3 -9.60 5.18 -7.43
N GLY A 4 -9.71 6.44 -7.02
CA GLY A 4 -9.17 7.55 -7.83
C GLY A 4 -7.72 7.96 -7.53
N VAL A 5 -7.17 7.59 -6.37
CA VAL A 5 -5.96 8.27 -5.85
C VAL A 5 -4.68 7.72 -6.44
N LEU A 6 -4.59 6.40 -6.67
CA LEU A 6 -3.42 5.77 -7.28
C LEU A 6 -3.34 6.04 -8.78
N ALA A 7 -4.48 5.95 -9.49
CA ALA A 7 -4.55 6.25 -10.92
C ALA A 7 -4.16 7.72 -11.22
N ARG A 8 -4.56 8.65 -10.35
CA ARG A 8 -4.26 10.09 -10.49
C ARG A 8 -2.84 10.46 -10.06
N ALA A 9 -2.26 9.76 -9.08
CA ALA A 9 -0.87 9.97 -8.66
C ALA A 9 0.15 9.49 -9.72
N LEU A 10 -0.24 8.56 -10.59
CA LEU A 10 0.63 7.97 -11.62
C LEU A 10 0.60 8.69 -12.97
N GLY A 11 -0.19 9.75 -13.16
CA GLY A 11 -0.27 10.47 -14.45
C GLY A 11 -0.80 9.63 -15.63
N LEU A 12 -1.32 8.43 -15.38
CA LEU A 12 -1.76 7.45 -16.38
C LEU A 12 -3.18 7.73 -16.91
N SER A 13 -3.53 8.99 -17.18
CA SER A 13 -4.89 9.35 -17.61
C SER A 13 -5.26 8.91 -19.04
N ALA A 14 -4.50 8.02 -19.70
CA ALA A 14 -4.80 7.57 -21.05
C ALA A 14 -4.41 6.11 -21.38
N THR A 15 -3.93 5.31 -20.43
CA THR A 15 -3.60 3.90 -20.67
C THR A 15 -4.32 3.03 -19.64
N ALA A 16 -5.00 1.99 -20.15
CA ALA A 16 -5.98 1.15 -19.46
C ALA A 16 -5.64 0.80 -17.99
N PRO A 17 -6.64 0.63 -17.10
CA PRO A 17 -6.40 0.33 -15.70
C PRO A 17 -5.68 -1.02 -15.54
N LEU A 18 -4.37 -0.96 -15.30
CA LEU A 18 -3.51 -2.14 -15.15
C LEU A 18 -3.75 -2.88 -13.82
N ALA A 19 -4.32 -2.22 -12.82
CA ALA A 19 -4.72 -2.81 -11.55
C ALA A 19 -6.21 -2.54 -11.28
N ALA A 20 -6.94 -3.59 -10.94
CA ALA A 20 -8.33 -3.52 -10.48
C ALA A 20 -8.42 -2.99 -9.03
N SER A 21 -7.37 -3.20 -8.22
CA SER A 21 -7.29 -2.65 -6.86
C SER A 21 -5.85 -2.69 -6.34
N GLY A 22 -5.45 -1.68 -5.55
CA GLY A 22 -4.17 -1.62 -4.86
C GLY A 22 -4.34 -1.19 -3.40
N SER A 23 -3.62 -1.82 -2.47
CA SER A 23 -3.61 -1.41 -1.06
C SER A 23 -2.24 -1.64 -0.43
N ALA A 24 -1.80 -0.72 0.42
CA ALA A 24 -0.55 -0.84 1.16
C ALA A 24 -0.83 -0.81 2.67
N ARG A 25 -0.21 -1.70 3.43
CA ARG A 25 -0.36 -1.80 4.90
C ARG A 25 0.94 -2.19 5.56
N VAL A 26 1.17 -1.73 6.79
CA VAL A 26 2.26 -2.22 7.64
C VAL A 26 1.73 -3.34 8.52
N LEU A 27 2.38 -4.51 8.48
CA LEU A 27 2.05 -5.69 9.29
C LEU A 27 3.20 -6.03 10.25
N GLY A 28 2.90 -6.85 11.27
CA GLY A 28 3.91 -7.39 12.20
C GLY A 28 4.48 -6.38 13.21
N TRP A 29 3.94 -5.16 13.29
CA TRP A 29 4.29 -4.22 14.34
C TRP A 29 3.88 -4.74 15.73
N PRO A 30 4.72 -4.63 16.78
CA PRO A 30 6.04 -3.99 16.83
C PRO A 30 7.24 -4.93 16.60
N ARG A 31 7.04 -6.24 16.45
CA ARG A 31 8.12 -7.23 16.51
C ARG A 31 8.83 -7.49 15.18
N ALA A 32 8.12 -7.42 14.06
CA ALA A 32 8.63 -7.68 12.72
C ALA A 32 7.88 -6.82 11.68
N PRO A 33 8.15 -5.51 11.63
CA PRO A 33 7.43 -4.60 10.74
C PRO A 33 7.72 -4.89 9.26
N ALA A 34 6.67 -5.11 8.48
CA ALA A 34 6.76 -5.32 7.04
C ALA A 34 5.75 -4.42 6.29
N LEU A 35 6.20 -3.74 5.24
CA LEU A 35 5.34 -3.01 4.31
C LEU A 35 4.80 -3.99 3.26
N VAL A 36 3.51 -4.26 3.30
CA VAL A 36 2.83 -5.16 2.37
C VAL A 36 2.05 -4.34 1.36
N VAL A 37 2.40 -4.49 0.08
CA VAL A 37 1.65 -3.92 -1.04
C VAL A 37 0.90 -5.04 -1.74
N ARG A 38 -0.43 -4.99 -1.66
CA ARG A 38 -1.33 -5.89 -2.37
C ARG A 38 -1.78 -5.22 -3.66
N VAL A 39 -1.56 -5.90 -4.77
CA VAL A 39 -2.02 -5.50 -6.10
C VAL A 39 -2.94 -6.60 -6.63
N VAL A 40 -4.09 -6.19 -7.15
CA VAL A 40 -5.03 -7.07 -7.87
C VAL A 40 -5.12 -6.53 -9.29
N ALA A 41 -4.86 -7.39 -10.26
CA ALA A 41 -4.86 -7.05 -11.68
C ALA A 41 -5.43 -8.21 -12.50
N PRO A 42 -5.94 -7.95 -13.72
CA PRO A 42 -6.20 -8.99 -14.69
C PRO A 42 -4.94 -9.85 -14.93
N GLN A 43 -5.13 -11.15 -15.16
CA GLN A 43 -4.04 -12.12 -15.31
C GLN A 43 -2.96 -11.70 -16.33
N ALA A 44 -3.37 -11.07 -17.42
CA ALA A 44 -2.50 -10.59 -18.49
C ALA A 44 -1.71 -9.32 -18.11
N ALA A 45 -2.18 -8.55 -17.12
CA ALA A 45 -1.57 -7.30 -16.68
C ALA A 45 -0.78 -7.42 -15.37
N LEU A 46 -0.85 -8.58 -14.68
CA LEU A 46 -0.27 -8.77 -13.35
C LEU A 46 1.23 -8.50 -13.31
N ASP A 47 1.99 -9.03 -14.27
CA ASP A 47 3.45 -8.85 -14.28
C ASP A 47 3.83 -7.39 -14.52
N ASN A 48 3.10 -6.69 -15.40
CA ASN A 48 3.29 -5.26 -15.62
C ASN A 48 2.95 -4.45 -14.37
N ALA A 49 1.84 -4.77 -13.69
CA ALA A 49 1.46 -4.11 -12.45
C ALA A 49 2.49 -4.32 -11.33
N VAL A 50 3.08 -5.52 -11.22
CA VAL A 50 4.17 -5.80 -10.28
C VAL A 50 5.42 -4.97 -10.64
N MET A 51 5.79 -4.90 -11.92
CA MET A 51 6.94 -4.09 -12.38
C MET A 51 6.74 -2.60 -12.08
N GLN A 52 5.53 -2.07 -12.26
CA GLN A 52 5.21 -0.68 -11.90
C GLN A 52 5.36 -0.41 -10.40
N VAL A 53 4.92 -1.34 -9.56
CA VAL A 53 5.11 -1.21 -8.11
C VAL A 53 6.59 -1.28 -7.74
N ARG A 54 7.38 -2.16 -8.36
CA ARG A 54 8.84 -2.19 -8.16
C ARG A 54 9.48 -0.86 -8.54
N ALA A 55 9.16 -0.33 -9.72
CA ALA A 55 9.68 0.95 -10.19
C ALA A 55 9.31 2.10 -9.24
N LEU A 56 8.09 2.08 -8.68
CA LEU A 56 7.67 3.08 -7.70
C LEU A 56 8.47 2.98 -6.39
N ILE A 57 8.71 1.77 -5.89
CA ILE A 57 9.50 1.56 -4.67
C ILE A 57 10.96 2.00 -4.89
N ASP A 58 11.54 1.68 -6.05
CA ASP A 58 12.89 2.10 -6.42
C ASP A 58 12.99 3.64 -6.59
N GLN A 59 11.97 4.27 -7.18
CA GLN A 59 11.90 5.73 -7.25
C GLN A 59 11.86 6.36 -5.84
N LEU A 60 11.06 5.79 -4.93
CA LEU A 60 10.98 6.25 -3.55
C LEU A 60 12.29 6.04 -2.80
N HIS A 61 12.99 4.95 -3.06
CA HIS A 61 14.30 4.67 -2.49
C HIS A 61 15.35 5.71 -2.94
N ARG A 62 15.36 6.07 -4.24
CA ARG A 62 16.36 6.98 -4.81
C ARG A 62 16.07 8.47 -4.58
N ALA A 63 14.84 8.90 -4.84
CA ALA A 63 14.46 10.32 -4.84
C ALA A 63 13.75 10.75 -3.54
N GLY A 64 13.25 9.78 -2.76
CA GLY A 64 12.35 10.04 -1.65
C GLY A 64 10.97 10.49 -2.11
N LEU A 65 10.18 10.98 -1.15
CA LEU A 65 8.85 11.50 -1.41
C LEU A 65 8.95 12.97 -1.83
N ALA A 66 8.25 13.37 -2.89
CA ALA A 66 8.20 14.77 -3.28
C ALA A 66 7.32 15.58 -2.29
N GLN A 67 7.65 16.87 -2.16
CA GLN A 67 7.06 17.75 -1.14
C GLN A 67 5.52 17.83 -1.19
N PRO A 68 4.85 17.97 -2.36
CA PRO A 68 3.40 18.02 -2.39
C PRO A 68 2.75 16.67 -2.05
N GLU A 69 3.41 15.54 -2.32
CA GLU A 69 2.98 14.20 -1.88
C GLU A 69 3.09 14.08 -0.36
N TYR A 70 4.14 14.65 0.23
CA TYR A 70 4.40 14.59 1.66
C TYR A 70 3.33 15.35 2.44
N GLU A 71 3.00 16.56 2.00
CA GLU A 71 1.93 17.37 2.59
C GLU A 71 0.57 16.67 2.50
N ARG A 72 0.27 16.05 1.35
CA ARG A 72 -0.93 15.23 1.19
C ARG A 72 -0.96 14.04 2.15
N ALA A 73 0.17 13.35 2.33
CA ALA A 73 0.28 12.24 3.26
C ALA A 73 0.09 12.68 4.73
N VAL A 74 0.64 13.83 5.11
CA VAL A 74 0.45 14.42 6.45
C VAL A 74 -1.03 14.71 6.72
N VAL A 75 -1.73 15.34 5.77
CA VAL A 75 -3.16 15.62 5.91
C VAL A 75 -3.98 14.33 5.98
N ALA A 76 -3.68 13.34 5.13
CA ALA A 76 -4.37 12.05 5.16
C ALA A 76 -4.16 11.31 6.50
N ARG A 77 -2.93 11.34 7.04
CA ARG A 77 -2.60 10.78 8.35
C ARG A 77 -3.38 11.47 9.47
N GLN A 78 -3.41 12.80 9.49
CA GLN A 78 -4.16 13.56 10.49
C GLN A 78 -5.65 13.20 10.47
N ARG A 79 -6.25 13.11 9.26
CA ARG A 79 -7.65 12.67 9.11
C ARG A 79 -7.87 11.25 9.64
N ALA A 80 -6.95 10.33 9.35
CA ALA A 80 -7.04 8.96 9.84
C ALA A 80 -6.91 8.87 11.38
N VAL A 81 -6.02 9.65 11.98
CA VAL A 81 -5.86 9.72 13.45
C VAL A 81 -7.14 10.23 14.10
N VAL A 82 -7.75 11.31 13.56
CA VAL A 82 -9.02 11.83 14.07
C VAL A 82 -10.14 10.80 13.92
N ALA A 83 -10.25 10.17 12.76
CA ALA A 83 -11.26 9.13 12.53
C ALA A 83 -11.11 7.95 13.52
N GLN A 84 -9.87 7.53 13.80
CA GLN A 84 -9.58 6.47 14.75
C GLN A 84 -9.88 6.88 16.20
N ALA A 85 -9.62 8.14 16.56
CA ALA A 85 -9.94 8.67 17.89
C ALA A 85 -11.46 8.76 18.14
N LEU A 86 -12.26 8.93 17.08
CA LEU A 86 -13.71 8.96 17.17
C LEU A 86 -14.37 7.57 17.15
N ASP A 87 -13.62 6.51 16.80
CA ASP A 87 -14.13 5.13 16.81
C ASP A 87 -14.05 4.51 18.23
N PRO A 88 -15.19 4.24 18.89
CA PRO A 88 -15.20 3.66 20.23
C PRO A 88 -14.61 2.25 20.28
N ARG A 89 -14.76 1.44 19.22
CA ARG A 89 -14.20 0.08 19.17
C ARG A 89 -12.68 0.13 19.07
N ALA A 90 -12.16 1.00 18.20
CA ALA A 90 -10.73 1.20 18.06
C ALA A 90 -10.09 1.67 19.38
N ARG A 91 -10.78 2.55 20.14
CA ARG A 91 -10.32 3.01 21.45
C ARG A 91 -10.22 1.91 22.49
N VAL A 92 -11.23 1.06 22.61
CA VAL A 92 -11.20 -0.08 23.56
C VAL A 92 -10.02 -1.02 23.23
N VAL A 93 -9.81 -1.32 21.95
CA VAL A 93 -8.68 -2.14 21.51
C VAL A 93 -7.34 -1.47 21.83
N ALA A 94 -7.20 -0.17 21.56
CA ALA A 94 -5.98 0.59 21.86
C ALA A 94 -5.67 0.60 23.36
N THR A 95 -6.66 0.86 24.21
CA THR A 95 -6.53 0.80 25.67
C THR A 95 -6.09 -0.57 26.15
N TRP A 96 -6.69 -1.65 25.61
CA TRP A 96 -6.31 -3.02 25.96
C TRP A 96 -4.88 -3.38 25.54
N ARG A 97 -4.39 -2.81 24.43
CA ARG A 97 -3.01 -2.98 23.96
C ARG A 97 -1.99 -2.10 24.69
N GLY A 98 -2.42 -1.24 25.61
CA GLY A 98 -1.56 -0.24 26.26
C GLY A 98 -1.04 0.80 25.27
N GLU A 99 -1.71 0.97 24.12
CA GLU A 99 -1.32 1.97 23.13
C GLU A 99 -1.78 3.36 23.60
N PRO A 100 -0.96 4.41 23.42
CA PRO A 100 -1.38 5.77 23.73
C PRO A 100 -2.63 6.10 22.91
N THR A 101 -3.70 6.48 23.58
CA THR A 101 -5.00 6.82 22.95
C THR A 101 -5.02 8.26 22.40
N GLY A 102 -3.88 8.95 22.45
CA GLY A 102 -3.69 10.30 21.94
C GLY A 102 -2.26 10.51 21.39
N ASP A 103 -2.05 11.65 20.76
CA ASP A 103 -0.82 11.99 20.01
C ASP A 103 0.39 12.35 20.92
N GLY A 104 0.36 11.94 22.19
CA GLY A 104 1.23 12.38 23.28
C GLY A 104 2.69 12.61 22.89
N GLY A 105 2.99 13.86 22.53
CA GLY A 105 4.34 14.40 22.35
C GLY A 105 5.23 13.72 21.31
N LYS A 106 4.71 12.86 20.42
CA LYS A 106 5.58 12.18 19.44
C LYS A 106 6.18 13.23 18.49
N PRO A 107 7.50 13.19 18.25
CA PRO A 107 8.16 14.15 17.37
C PRO A 107 7.50 14.12 15.99
N ARG A 108 7.30 15.31 15.43
CA ARG A 108 6.71 15.48 14.10
C ARG A 108 7.67 14.88 13.08
N VAL A 109 7.28 13.76 12.46
CA VAL A 109 8.00 13.15 11.35
C VAL A 109 8.21 14.21 10.27
N THR A 110 9.43 14.36 9.78
CA THR A 110 9.81 15.28 8.71
C THR A 110 9.90 14.56 7.35
N SER A 111 9.96 15.30 6.25
CA SER A 111 10.17 14.71 4.92
C SER A 111 11.57 14.06 4.80
N GLU A 112 12.55 14.57 5.53
CA GLU A 112 13.90 14.00 5.61
C GLU A 112 13.88 12.64 6.34
N ASP A 113 13.12 12.51 7.42
CA ASP A 113 12.94 11.22 8.11
C ASP A 113 12.33 10.16 7.19
N VAL A 114 11.35 10.56 6.36
CA VAL A 114 10.72 9.67 5.37
C VAL A 114 11.73 9.27 4.29
N ARG A 115 12.58 10.19 3.83
CA ARG A 115 13.65 9.89 2.86
C ARG A 115 14.68 8.94 3.47
N ALA A 116 15.13 9.20 4.70
CA ALA A 116 16.09 8.36 5.40
C ALA A 116 15.54 6.94 5.62
N PHE A 117 14.25 6.83 5.97
CA PHE A 117 13.56 5.55 6.08
C PHE A 117 13.53 4.80 4.74
N ALA A 118 13.15 5.48 3.66
CA ALA A 118 13.09 4.88 2.32
C ALA A 118 14.45 4.39 1.84
N ALA A 119 15.49 5.20 2.01
CA ALA A 119 16.86 4.84 1.66
C ALA A 119 17.37 3.62 2.45
N LYS A 120 16.98 3.47 3.71
CA LYS A 120 17.44 2.36 4.56
C LYS A 120 16.67 1.07 4.38
N HIS A 121 15.35 1.15 4.19
CA HIS A 121 14.45 0.00 4.33
C HIS A 121 13.77 -0.45 3.04
N LEU A 122 13.75 0.38 1.99
CA LEU A 122 13.14 0.05 0.69
C LEU A 122 14.17 -0.41 -0.35
N VAL A 123 15.09 -1.27 0.06
CA VAL A 123 16.11 -1.87 -0.83
C VAL A 123 15.55 -3.09 -1.57
N GLU A 124 16.02 -3.35 -2.78
CA GLU A 124 15.55 -4.48 -3.61
C GLU A 124 15.78 -5.83 -2.91
N ASP A 125 16.90 -6.00 -2.19
CA ASP A 125 17.22 -7.23 -1.45
C ASP A 125 16.22 -7.56 -0.33
N ALA A 126 15.50 -6.55 0.18
CA ALA A 126 14.47 -6.71 1.19
C ALA A 126 13.08 -6.99 0.58
N MET A 127 12.96 -6.94 -0.76
CA MET A 127 11.68 -7.07 -1.45
C MET A 127 11.35 -8.54 -1.75
N VAL A 128 10.20 -9.00 -1.25
CA VAL A 128 9.65 -10.32 -1.55
C VAL A 128 8.39 -10.17 -2.39
N VAL A 129 8.37 -10.77 -3.58
CA VAL A 129 7.20 -10.76 -4.45
C VAL A 129 6.51 -12.12 -4.40
N VAL A 130 5.26 -12.12 -3.94
CA VAL A 130 4.39 -13.29 -3.94
C VAL A 130 3.30 -13.06 -4.98
N THR A 131 3.22 -13.95 -5.97
CA THR A 131 2.15 -13.94 -6.97
C THR A 131 1.23 -15.14 -6.75
N ALA A 132 -0.07 -14.90 -6.81
CA ALA A 132 -1.09 -15.95 -6.76
C ALA A 132 -1.99 -15.81 -7.99
N ARG A 133 -2.05 -16.87 -8.79
CA ARG A 133 -2.84 -16.93 -10.02
C ARG A 133 -3.92 -18.01 -9.82
N PRO A 134 -5.22 -17.66 -9.77
CA PRO A 134 -6.28 -18.65 -9.64
C PRO A 134 -6.20 -19.66 -10.80
N PRO A 135 -6.35 -20.97 -10.54
CA PRO A 135 -6.34 -21.97 -11.60
C PRO A 135 -7.56 -21.77 -12.53
N ARG A 136 -7.36 -21.99 -13.83
CA ARG A 136 -8.46 -22.01 -14.79
C ARG A 136 -9.33 -23.24 -14.49
N PRO A 137 -10.67 -23.11 -14.35
CA PRO A 137 -11.53 -24.28 -14.25
C PRO A 137 -11.35 -25.14 -15.52
N PRO A 138 -11.31 -26.47 -15.41
CA PRO A 138 -11.18 -27.35 -16.56
C PRO A 138 -12.33 -27.08 -17.54
N PRO A 139 -12.09 -27.19 -18.87
CA PRO A 139 -13.18 -27.09 -19.84
C PRO A 139 -14.22 -28.16 -19.51
N THR A 140 -15.46 -27.74 -19.32
CA THR A 140 -16.60 -28.65 -19.19
C THR A 140 -16.66 -29.50 -20.46
N ALA A 141 -16.29 -30.77 -20.32
CA ALA A 141 -16.33 -31.75 -21.39
C ALA A 141 -17.79 -32.19 -21.63
N GLU A 142 -18.64 -31.28 -22.12
CA GLU A 142 -20.00 -31.62 -22.55
C GLU A 142 -20.43 -30.79 -23.75
N ALA A 143 -20.10 -31.29 -24.94
CA ALA A 143 -20.99 -31.30 -26.11
C ALA A 143 -20.38 -32.23 -27.18
N SER A 144 -20.01 -33.45 -26.79
CA SER A 144 -19.93 -34.55 -27.74
C SER A 144 -21.07 -35.49 -27.42
N LYS A 145 -22.16 -35.35 -28.16
CA LYS A 145 -23.12 -36.43 -28.36
C LYS A 145 -23.55 -36.45 -29.83
N PRO A 146 -23.87 -37.66 -30.32
CA PRO A 146 -23.59 -38.18 -31.65
C PRO A 146 -24.51 -37.67 -32.76
#